data_AF-A0A246Q1N7-F1
#
_entry.id   AF-A0A246Q1N7-F1
#
_cell.length_a   1.000
_cell.length_b   1.000
_cell.length_c   1.000
_cell.angle_alpha   90.00
_cell.angle_beta   90.00
_cell.angle_gamma   90.00
#
_symmetry.space_group_name_H-M   'P 1'
#
loop_
_entity.id
_entity.type
_entity.pdbx_description
1 polymer ?
#
loop_
_entity_poly.entity_id
_entity_poly.type
_entity_poly.pdbx_seq_one_letter_code
_entity_poly.pdbx_strand_id
1 'polypeptide(L)'
;MPTFWREASQKVSGTHVHLLENNAVILDGVRFLGATLWTDFCLFGAARQELAMQSAQTGMNDYVQIVASEARIRRVNEMTGLGRYVGDPLTTRATLAMHEKSRAFLEDALAAGQGDKTVVVTHHAPSAKSLRHGDPRGLLDAAYASHLDHLVDRAALWIHGHTHFPVDYRIGAGRVVSNPRGYARYETIARFDPGFVIEV
;
A
#
# COMPACT_ATOMS: atom_id res chain seq x y z
N MET A 1 -1.63 14.62 7.56
CA MET A 1 -1.32 13.95 6.26
C MET A 1 -1.71 14.71 4.99
N PRO A 2 -2.81 15.49 4.92
CA PRO A 2 -3.16 16.21 3.68
C PRO A 2 -2.07 17.16 3.14
N THR A 3 -1.24 17.71 4.01
CA THR A 3 -0.12 18.60 3.66
C THR A 3 1.01 17.89 2.92
N PHE A 4 1.40 16.67 3.32
CA PHE A 4 2.46 15.92 2.65
C PHE A 4 2.14 15.63 1.19
N TRP A 5 0.90 15.20 0.91
CA TRP A 5 0.45 14.95 -0.46
C TRP A 5 0.38 16.22 -1.28
N ARG A 6 -0.03 17.34 -0.68
CA ARG A 6 0.00 18.64 -1.33
C ARG A 6 1.43 19.06 -1.71
N GLU A 7 2.37 18.96 -0.78
CA GLU A 7 3.79 19.27 -1.03
C GLU A 7 4.39 18.34 -2.09
N ALA A 8 4.08 17.04 -2.05
CA ALA A 8 4.52 16.08 -3.05
C ALA A 8 3.94 16.41 -4.43
N SER A 9 2.64 16.71 -4.53
CA SER A 9 1.99 17.15 -5.76
C SER A 9 2.63 18.42 -6.33
N GLN A 10 2.96 19.39 -5.49
CA GLN A 10 3.65 20.61 -5.94
C GLN A 10 5.04 20.31 -6.50
N LYS A 11 5.79 19.40 -5.89
CA LYS A 11 7.14 19.02 -6.34
C LYS A 11 7.16 18.27 -7.67
N VAL A 12 6.13 17.46 -7.95
CA VAL A 12 6.05 16.70 -9.21
C VAL A 12 5.35 17.47 -10.34
N SER A 13 4.77 18.62 -10.03
CA SER A 13 4.09 19.47 -11.01
C SER A 13 5.03 19.88 -12.15
N GLY A 14 4.60 19.67 -13.39
CA GLY A 14 5.38 19.97 -14.60
C GLY A 14 6.49 18.96 -14.92
N THR A 15 6.54 17.82 -14.22
CA THR A 15 7.50 16.74 -14.48
C THR A 15 6.83 15.52 -15.11
N HIS A 16 7.61 14.51 -15.50
CA HIS A 16 7.12 13.19 -15.93
C HIS A 16 6.87 12.23 -14.76
N VAL A 17 6.78 12.75 -13.52
CA VAL A 17 6.47 11.95 -12.33
C VAL A 17 5.00 12.16 -11.96
N HIS A 18 4.25 11.07 -11.89
CA HIS A 18 2.84 11.09 -11.50
C HIS A 18 2.67 10.62 -10.06
N LEU A 19 2.08 11.46 -9.20
CA LEU A 19 1.71 11.07 -7.83
C LEU A 19 0.29 10.49 -7.82
N LEU A 20 0.18 9.20 -7.53
CA LEU A 20 -1.09 8.47 -7.55
C LEU A 20 -1.55 8.07 -6.15
N GLU A 21 -1.89 9.03 -5.30
CA GLU A 21 -2.56 8.76 -4.02
C GLU A 21 -4.07 9.05 -4.18
N ASN A 22 -4.86 7.98 -4.33
CA ASN A 22 -6.28 8.03 -4.66
C ASN A 22 -6.53 8.84 -5.94
N ASN A 23 -5.72 8.56 -6.96
CA ASN A 23 -5.73 9.28 -8.23
C ASN A 23 -5.41 8.34 -9.40
N ALA A 24 -5.62 8.83 -10.61
CA ALA A 24 -5.46 8.09 -11.85
C ALA A 24 -4.61 8.84 -12.88
N VAL A 25 -4.01 8.08 -13.78
CA VAL A 25 -3.38 8.60 -15.00
C VAL A 25 -3.63 7.62 -16.15
N ILE A 26 -3.75 8.13 -17.37
CA ILE A 26 -3.78 7.30 -18.58
C ILE A 26 -2.46 7.50 -19.32
N LEU A 27 -1.75 6.42 -19.58
CA LEU A 27 -0.50 6.39 -20.33
C LEU A 27 -0.67 5.39 -21.47
N ASP A 28 -0.49 5.86 -22.71
CA ASP A 28 -0.60 5.03 -23.93
C ASP A 28 -1.89 4.17 -24.01
N GLY A 29 -3.00 4.72 -23.50
CA GLY A 29 -4.31 4.05 -23.51
C GLY A 29 -4.54 3.04 -22.38
N VAL A 30 -3.57 2.85 -21.48
CA VAL A 30 -3.70 2.06 -20.24
C VAL A 30 -3.98 2.99 -19.08
N ARG A 31 -5.00 2.67 -18.28
CA ARG A 31 -5.39 3.45 -17.11
C ARG A 31 -4.71 2.89 -15.86
N PHE A 32 -3.96 3.72 -15.16
CA PHE A 32 -3.33 3.40 -13.89
C PHE A 32 -4.10 4.08 -12.76
N LEU A 33 -4.57 3.28 -11.80
CA LEU A 33 -5.16 3.74 -10.56
C LEU A 33 -4.15 3.51 -9.44
N GLY A 34 -3.85 4.54 -8.63
CA GLY A 34 -2.93 4.40 -7.52
C GLY A 34 -3.53 4.81 -6.18
N ALA A 35 -3.12 4.10 -5.14
CA ALA A 35 -3.34 4.45 -3.76
C ALA A 35 -2.28 3.80 -2.88
N THR A 36 -1.86 4.44 -1.79
CA THR A 36 -1.07 3.74 -0.75
C THR A 36 -1.85 2.52 -0.25
N LEU A 37 -3.18 2.65 -0.15
CA LEU A 37 -4.11 1.63 0.31
C LEU A 37 -3.57 0.99 1.59
N TRP A 38 -3.59 1.72 2.71
CA TRP A 38 -3.45 1.10 4.03
C TRP A 38 -4.48 -0.02 4.21
N THR A 39 -4.44 -0.81 5.28
CA THR A 39 -5.41 -1.90 5.48
C THR A 39 -6.63 -1.46 6.31
N ASP A 40 -7.71 -2.25 6.22
CA ASP A 40 -8.88 -2.16 7.08
C ASP A 40 -8.72 -2.92 8.41
N PHE A 41 -7.62 -3.67 8.57
CA PHE A 41 -7.39 -4.58 9.70
C PHE A 41 -8.46 -5.67 9.88
N CYS A 42 -9.31 -5.91 8.88
CA CYS A 42 -10.44 -6.84 8.96
C CYS A 42 -10.12 -8.25 8.45
N LEU A 43 -8.83 -8.60 8.30
CA LEU A 43 -8.41 -9.86 7.72
C LEU A 43 -8.91 -11.09 8.51
N PHE A 44 -9.12 -10.94 9.83
CA PHE A 44 -9.70 -11.94 10.72
C PHE A 44 -11.19 -11.67 11.06
N GLY A 45 -11.86 -10.84 10.28
CA GLY A 45 -13.24 -10.40 10.47
C GLY A 45 -13.38 -9.19 11.41
N ALA A 46 -14.51 -8.49 11.27
CA ALA A 46 -14.79 -7.24 12.00
C ALA A 46 -14.72 -7.39 13.53
N ALA A 47 -15.12 -8.55 14.07
CA ALA A 47 -15.05 -8.83 15.51
C ALA A 47 -13.62 -8.83 16.08
N ARG A 48 -12.59 -8.98 15.22
CA ARG A 48 -11.18 -8.99 15.60
C ARG A 48 -10.42 -7.74 15.14
N GLN A 49 -11.09 -6.79 14.48
CA GLN A 49 -10.46 -5.60 13.91
C GLN A 49 -9.70 -4.79 14.97
N GLU A 50 -10.32 -4.52 16.12
CA GLU A 50 -9.67 -3.71 17.18
C GLU A 50 -8.44 -4.41 17.77
N LEU A 51 -8.48 -5.75 17.94
CA LEU A 51 -7.33 -6.53 18.38
C LEU A 51 -6.20 -6.51 17.33
N ALA A 52 -6.56 -6.62 16.05
CA ALA A 52 -5.62 -6.50 14.95
C ALA A 52 -4.96 -5.11 14.89
N MET A 53 -5.75 -4.05 15.08
CA MET A 53 -5.25 -2.68 15.17
C MET A 53 -4.30 -2.49 16.36
N GLN A 54 -4.59 -3.05 17.53
CA GLN A 54 -3.70 -2.99 18.69
C GLN A 54 -2.39 -3.76 18.43
N SER A 55 -2.48 -4.94 17.82
CA SER A 55 -1.32 -5.73 17.40
C SER A 55 -0.46 -4.96 16.39
N ALA A 56 -1.08 -4.31 15.40
CA ALA A 56 -0.37 -3.53 14.40
C ALA A 56 0.29 -2.28 15.00
N GLN A 57 -0.44 -1.52 15.83
CA GLN A 57 0.05 -0.28 16.47
C GLN A 57 1.34 -0.50 17.25
N THR A 58 1.54 -1.69 17.82
CA THR A 58 2.73 -2.04 18.61
C THR A 58 3.74 -2.88 17.83
N GLY A 59 3.31 -3.62 16.81
CA GLY A 59 4.15 -4.55 16.05
C GLY A 59 4.73 -4.01 14.73
N MET A 60 4.17 -2.95 14.15
CA MET A 60 4.66 -2.37 12.88
C MET A 60 5.52 -1.13 13.11
N ASN A 61 6.66 -1.08 12.42
CA ASN A 61 7.57 0.07 12.44
C ASN A 61 6.90 1.35 11.96
N ASP A 62 5.91 1.27 11.06
CA ASP A 62 5.14 2.39 10.55
C ASP A 62 4.58 3.25 11.69
N TYR A 63 3.96 2.61 12.69
CA TYR A 63 3.33 3.32 13.82
C TYR A 63 4.31 3.74 14.93
N VAL A 64 5.59 3.37 14.80
CA VAL A 64 6.67 3.76 15.73
C VAL A 64 7.56 4.84 15.13
N GLN A 65 7.78 4.79 13.81
CA GLN A 65 8.77 5.62 13.12
C GLN A 65 8.15 6.73 12.27
N ILE A 66 6.92 6.55 11.78
CA ILE A 66 6.25 7.58 10.99
C ILE A 66 5.60 8.58 11.94
N VAL A 67 5.99 9.84 11.82
CA VAL A 67 5.37 10.97 12.53
C VAL A 67 4.43 11.67 11.56
N ALA A 68 3.14 11.67 11.88
CA ALA A 68 2.07 12.17 11.01
C ALA A 68 1.68 13.63 11.31
N SER A 69 2.13 14.20 12.43
CA SER A 69 1.87 15.58 12.82
C SER A 69 2.54 16.60 11.88
N GLU A 70 1.84 17.67 11.55
CA GLU A 70 2.39 18.76 10.72
C GLU A 70 3.50 19.52 11.45
N ALA A 71 3.38 19.68 12.77
CA ALA A 71 4.37 20.33 13.64
C ALA A 71 5.60 19.44 13.95
N ARG A 72 5.92 18.46 13.10
CA ARG A 72 7.07 17.57 13.33
C ARG A 72 8.39 18.34 13.34
N ILE A 73 9.26 18.02 14.29
CA ILE A 73 10.58 18.63 14.41
C ILE A 73 11.63 17.59 14.02
N ARG A 74 12.52 17.93 13.08
CA ARG A 74 13.69 17.08 12.81
C ARG A 74 14.73 17.31 13.89
N ARG A 75 14.94 16.33 14.77
CA ARG A 75 16.03 16.33 15.74
C ARG A 75 17.20 15.54 15.19
N VAL A 76 18.39 16.11 15.24
CA VAL A 76 19.63 15.44 14.82
C VAL A 76 20.40 15.06 16.08
N ASN A 77 20.82 13.81 16.15
CA ASN A 77 21.79 13.39 17.15
C ASN A 77 23.18 13.86 16.68
N GLU A 78 23.77 14.81 17.40
CA GLU A 78 25.03 15.45 17.02
C GLU A 78 26.22 14.48 16.97
N MET A 79 26.21 13.41 17.78
CA MET A 79 27.28 12.42 17.82
C MET A 79 27.25 11.44 16.64
N THR A 80 26.06 11.14 16.12
CA THR A 80 25.88 10.14 15.04
C THR A 80 25.51 10.75 13.69
N GLY A 81 25.14 12.03 13.66
CA GLY A 81 24.58 12.70 12.48
C GLY A 81 23.18 12.22 12.07
N LEU A 82 22.60 11.27 12.80
CA LEU A 82 21.29 10.69 12.47
C LEU A 82 20.16 11.62 12.88
N GLY A 83 19.25 11.90 11.95
CA GLY A 83 18.05 12.71 12.18
C GLY A 83 16.80 11.87 12.36
N ARG A 84 15.99 12.17 13.38
CA ARG A 84 14.64 11.61 13.57
C ARG A 84 13.61 12.72 13.65
N TYR A 85 12.45 12.52 13.02
CA TYR A 85 11.31 13.40 13.24
C TYR A 85 10.65 13.08 14.58
N VAL A 86 10.28 14.12 15.33
CA VAL A 86 9.56 14.03 16.60
C VAL A 86 8.24 14.75 16.47
N GLY A 87 7.17 14.12 16.94
CA GLY A 87 5.78 14.59 16.89
C GLY A 87 4.83 13.42 17.11
N ASP A 88 3.54 13.61 16.79
CA ASP A 88 2.55 12.55 16.99
C ASP A 88 2.76 11.41 15.99
N PRO A 89 2.87 10.16 16.46
CA PRO A 89 3.06 9.02 15.60
C PRO A 89 1.82 8.79 14.73
N LEU A 90 2.04 8.13 13.60
CA LEU A 90 0.95 7.56 12.82
C LEU A 90 0.19 6.54 13.70
N THR A 91 -1.14 6.54 13.60
CA THR A 91 -1.99 5.60 14.33
C THR A 91 -2.72 4.68 13.39
N THR A 92 -3.06 3.48 13.85
CA THR A 92 -3.88 2.53 13.09
C THR A 92 -5.25 3.09 12.76
N ARG A 93 -5.83 3.92 13.65
CA ARG A 93 -7.09 4.62 13.36
C ARG A 93 -6.95 5.63 12.21
N ALA A 94 -5.81 6.33 12.14
CA ALA A 94 -5.55 7.25 11.03
C ALA A 94 -5.35 6.49 9.71
N THR A 95 -4.63 5.36 9.71
CA THR A 95 -4.44 4.56 8.49
C THR A 95 -5.71 3.83 8.07
N LEU A 96 -6.56 3.40 9.01
CA LEU A 96 -7.90 2.88 8.69
C LEU A 96 -8.75 3.93 7.96
N ALA A 97 -8.78 5.16 8.45
CA ALA A 97 -9.50 6.24 7.77
C ALA A 97 -8.91 6.60 6.39
N MET A 98 -7.62 6.35 6.17
CA MET A 98 -7.01 6.47 4.83
C MET A 98 -7.40 5.31 3.93
N HIS A 99 -7.40 4.07 4.46
CA HIS A 99 -7.88 2.89 3.73
C HIS A 99 -9.30 3.09 3.22
N GLU A 100 -10.23 3.55 4.07
CA GLU A 100 -11.62 3.77 3.69
C GLU A 100 -11.75 4.73 2.49
N LYS A 101 -10.94 5.80 2.47
CA LYS A 101 -10.89 6.74 1.33
C LYS A 101 -10.31 6.09 0.08
N SER A 102 -9.23 5.34 0.22
CA SER A 102 -8.62 4.61 -0.91
C SER A 102 -9.56 3.57 -1.48
N ARG A 103 -10.25 2.81 -0.62
CA ARG A 103 -11.22 1.81 -1.00
C ARG A 103 -12.40 2.45 -1.75
N ALA A 104 -12.97 3.52 -1.24
CA ALA A 104 -14.06 4.23 -1.90
C ALA A 104 -13.63 4.76 -3.29
N PHE A 105 -12.45 5.38 -3.38
CA PHE A 105 -11.88 5.81 -4.67
C PHE A 105 -11.73 4.65 -5.66
N LEU A 106 -11.18 3.51 -5.22
CA LEU A 106 -10.98 2.35 -6.08
C LEU A 106 -12.32 1.72 -6.50
N GLU A 107 -13.29 1.62 -5.59
CA GLU A 107 -14.65 1.15 -5.87
C GLU A 107 -15.30 2.00 -6.97
N ASP A 108 -15.27 3.33 -6.82
CA ASP A 108 -15.84 4.27 -7.79
C ASP A 108 -15.11 4.23 -9.13
N ALA A 109 -13.78 4.28 -9.12
CA ALA A 109 -12.97 4.31 -10.34
C ALA A 109 -13.08 3.01 -11.15
N LEU A 110 -13.16 1.86 -10.48
CA LEU A 110 -13.33 0.56 -11.14
C LEU A 110 -14.76 0.36 -11.64
N ALA A 111 -15.76 0.94 -10.97
CA ALA A 111 -17.15 0.93 -11.45
C ALA A 111 -17.35 1.72 -12.75
N ALA A 112 -16.51 2.74 -13.00
CA ALA A 112 -16.59 3.59 -14.20
C ALA A 112 -16.17 2.89 -15.53
N GLY A 113 -15.83 1.58 -15.51
CA GLY A 113 -15.50 0.78 -16.70
C GLY A 113 -14.02 0.85 -17.11
N GLN A 114 -13.62 0.11 -18.17
CA GLN A 114 -12.22 -0.11 -18.66
C GLN A 114 -11.38 -1.16 -17.91
N GLY A 115 -12.01 -2.16 -17.28
CA GLY A 115 -11.29 -3.15 -16.47
C GLY A 115 -10.17 -3.87 -17.23
N ASP A 116 -10.39 -4.21 -18.49
CA ASP A 116 -9.44 -4.86 -19.40
C ASP A 116 -8.18 -4.03 -19.71
N LYS A 117 -8.21 -2.71 -19.47
CA LYS A 117 -7.07 -1.79 -19.64
C LYS A 117 -6.72 -1.04 -18.36
N THR A 118 -7.17 -1.55 -17.21
CA THR A 118 -6.91 -0.93 -15.91
C THR A 118 -5.85 -1.69 -15.14
N VAL A 119 -4.81 -0.97 -14.74
CA VAL A 119 -3.80 -1.41 -13.78
C VAL A 119 -4.04 -0.69 -12.45
N VAL A 120 -4.14 -1.44 -11.37
CA VAL A 120 -4.18 -0.90 -10.02
C VAL A 120 -2.80 -1.05 -9.38
N VAL A 121 -2.28 0.01 -8.78
CA VAL A 121 -0.97 0.02 -8.12
C VAL A 121 -1.15 0.45 -6.67
N THR A 122 -0.75 -0.41 -5.74
CA THR A 122 -0.94 -0.19 -4.30
C THR A 122 0.29 -0.52 -3.48
N HIS A 123 0.39 -0.01 -2.25
CA HIS A 123 1.45 -0.46 -1.35
C HIS A 123 1.06 -1.78 -0.66
N HIS A 124 -0.08 -1.82 0.04
CA HIS A 124 -0.53 -3.03 0.74
C HIS A 124 -1.33 -3.96 -0.18
N ALA A 125 -1.39 -5.23 0.19
CA ALA A 125 -1.98 -6.25 -0.66
C ALA A 125 -3.52 -6.23 -0.66
N PRO A 126 -4.16 -6.52 -1.80
CA PRO A 126 -5.63 -6.54 -1.90
C PRO A 126 -6.26 -7.86 -1.45
N SER A 127 -5.47 -8.88 -1.08
CA SER A 127 -5.96 -10.20 -0.73
C SER A 127 -5.00 -10.94 0.20
N ALA A 128 -5.55 -11.79 1.07
CA ALA A 128 -4.77 -12.67 1.94
C ALA A 128 -3.88 -13.65 1.17
N LYS A 129 -4.19 -13.93 -0.10
CA LYS A 129 -3.37 -14.78 -0.99
C LYS A 129 -1.96 -14.23 -1.21
N SER A 130 -1.75 -12.92 -1.00
CA SER A 130 -0.45 -12.27 -1.09
C SER A 130 0.43 -12.41 0.17
N LEU A 131 -0.12 -12.98 1.25
CA LEU A 131 0.66 -13.28 2.44
C LEU A 131 1.57 -14.49 2.21
N ARG A 132 2.61 -14.61 3.04
CA ARG A 132 3.62 -15.69 2.97
C ARG A 132 3.03 -17.08 2.77
N HIS A 133 1.92 -17.34 3.43
CA HIS A 133 1.28 -18.65 3.51
C HIS A 133 -0.01 -18.73 2.67
N GLY A 134 -0.38 -17.64 1.99
CA GLY A 134 -1.66 -17.48 1.32
C GLY A 134 -2.87 -17.37 2.26
N ASP A 135 -2.65 -17.45 3.58
CA ASP A 135 -3.63 -17.33 4.64
C ASP A 135 -3.11 -16.48 5.80
N PRO A 136 -4.00 -15.80 6.56
CA PRO A 136 -3.61 -15.04 7.73
C PRO A 136 -3.43 -15.97 8.93
N ARG A 137 -2.27 -15.88 9.60
CA ARG A 137 -1.87 -16.75 10.73
C ARG A 137 -1.73 -16.00 12.06
N GLY A 138 -1.41 -14.71 12.02
CA GLY A 138 -1.31 -13.86 13.20
C GLY A 138 -2.01 -12.52 12.99
N LEU A 139 -2.49 -11.91 14.08
CA LEU A 139 -3.22 -10.62 14.01
C LEU A 139 -2.46 -9.52 13.25
N LEU A 140 -1.13 -9.55 13.30
CA LEU A 140 -0.26 -8.62 12.58
C LEU A 140 -0.40 -8.73 11.05
N ASP A 141 -0.79 -9.89 10.50
CA ASP A 141 -1.03 -10.07 9.07
C ASP A 141 -2.12 -9.13 8.52
N ALA A 142 -3.04 -8.68 9.39
CA ALA A 142 -4.06 -7.70 9.04
C ALA A 142 -3.50 -6.28 8.80
N ALA A 143 -2.22 -6.04 9.09
CA ALA A 143 -1.51 -4.82 8.68
C ALA A 143 -0.94 -4.91 7.25
N TYR A 144 -0.95 -6.10 6.62
CA TYR A 144 -0.34 -6.31 5.30
C TYR A 144 -1.34 -6.44 4.15
N ALA A 145 -2.55 -6.96 4.43
CA ALA A 145 -3.55 -7.23 3.41
C ALA A 145 -4.97 -6.95 3.91
N SER A 146 -5.88 -6.69 2.95
CA SER A 146 -7.33 -6.61 3.14
C SER A 146 -8.05 -7.62 2.24
N HIS A 147 -9.34 -7.89 2.50
CA HIS A 147 -10.18 -8.77 1.66
C HIS A 147 -10.86 -7.97 0.54
N LEU A 148 -10.08 -7.53 -0.46
CA LEU A 148 -10.54 -6.74 -1.61
C LEU A 148 -10.57 -7.53 -2.92
N ASP A 149 -10.64 -8.87 -2.84
CA ASP A 149 -10.67 -9.79 -3.97
C ASP A 149 -11.73 -9.41 -5.04
N HIS A 150 -12.87 -8.87 -4.59
CA HIS A 150 -13.97 -8.41 -5.45
C HIS A 150 -13.64 -7.17 -6.31
N LEU A 151 -12.62 -6.38 -5.92
CA LEU A 151 -12.11 -5.26 -6.71
C LEU A 151 -11.02 -5.72 -7.69
N VAL A 152 -10.22 -6.72 -7.30
CA VAL A 152 -9.19 -7.30 -8.17
C VAL A 152 -9.80 -7.82 -9.46
N ASP A 153 -10.97 -8.48 -9.38
CA ASP A 153 -11.69 -9.02 -10.54
C ASP A 153 -12.12 -7.94 -11.57
N ARG A 154 -12.06 -6.65 -11.20
CA ARG A 154 -12.48 -5.52 -12.05
C ARG A 154 -11.33 -4.80 -12.74
N ALA A 155 -10.10 -5.28 -12.60
CA ALA A 155 -8.91 -4.74 -13.22
C ALA A 155 -8.12 -5.85 -13.93
N ALA A 156 -7.42 -5.52 -15.02
CA ALA A 156 -6.58 -6.47 -15.74
C ALA A 156 -5.39 -6.91 -14.88
N LEU A 157 -4.81 -5.97 -14.13
CA LEU A 157 -3.64 -6.18 -13.30
C LEU A 157 -3.72 -5.37 -11.99
N TRP A 158 -3.31 -6.00 -10.89
CA TRP A 158 -3.11 -5.36 -9.60
C TRP A 158 -1.68 -5.61 -9.12
N ILE A 159 -0.90 -4.54 -8.99
CA ILE A 159 0.47 -4.56 -8.50
C ILE A 159 0.48 -4.08 -7.05
N HIS A 160 1.13 -4.83 -6.17
CA HIS A 160 1.33 -4.40 -4.78
C HIS A 160 2.75 -4.68 -4.27
N GLY A 161 3.06 -4.15 -3.09
CA GLY A 161 4.31 -4.38 -2.37
C GLY A 161 4.04 -4.83 -0.93
N HIS A 162 4.83 -4.25 0.00
CA HIS A 162 4.73 -4.36 1.46
C HIS A 162 4.96 -5.74 2.08
N THR A 163 4.41 -6.81 1.50
CA THR A 163 4.48 -8.17 2.07
C THR A 163 5.87 -8.78 2.00
N HIS A 164 6.73 -8.30 1.10
CA HIS A 164 8.04 -8.88 0.78
C HIS A 164 7.96 -10.34 0.29
N PHE A 165 6.77 -10.79 -0.14
CA PHE A 165 6.56 -12.09 -0.76
C PHE A 165 6.24 -11.92 -2.24
N PRO A 166 7.05 -12.53 -3.15
CA PRO A 166 6.80 -12.48 -4.58
C PRO A 166 5.60 -13.36 -4.92
N VAL A 167 4.59 -12.77 -5.53
CA VAL A 167 3.35 -13.44 -5.90
C VAL A 167 2.95 -13.13 -7.33
N ASP A 168 2.30 -14.09 -7.97
CA ASP A 168 1.70 -13.95 -9.29
C ASP A 168 0.54 -14.95 -9.36
N TYR A 169 -0.68 -14.46 -9.23
CA TYR A 169 -1.88 -15.30 -9.20
C TYR A 169 -3.09 -14.57 -9.79
N ARG A 170 -4.20 -15.28 -9.97
CA ARG A 170 -5.45 -14.71 -10.49
C ARG A 170 -6.57 -14.75 -9.47
N ILE A 171 -7.42 -13.73 -9.52
CA ILE A 171 -8.74 -13.68 -8.87
C ILE A 171 -9.73 -13.29 -9.96
N GLY A 172 -10.53 -14.26 -10.40
CA GLY A 172 -11.41 -14.10 -11.55
C GLY A 172 -10.64 -13.64 -12.81
N ALA A 173 -11.07 -12.52 -13.39
CA ALA A 173 -10.47 -11.88 -14.55
C ALA A 173 -9.19 -11.07 -14.22
N GLY A 174 -8.94 -10.74 -12.96
CA GLY A 174 -7.77 -9.97 -12.55
C GLY A 174 -6.54 -10.82 -12.24
N ARG A 175 -5.36 -10.25 -12.53
CA ARG A 175 -4.05 -10.80 -12.12
C ARG A 175 -3.48 -9.96 -10.98
N VAL A 176 -2.98 -10.58 -9.92
CA VAL A 176 -2.29 -9.92 -8.81
C VAL A 176 -0.82 -10.27 -8.87
N VAL A 177 0.04 -9.26 -8.75
CA VAL A 177 1.48 -9.41 -8.85
C VAL A 177 2.19 -8.61 -7.76
N SER A 178 3.23 -9.21 -7.19
CA SER A 178 4.25 -8.51 -6.42
C SER A 178 5.63 -9.02 -6.80
N ASN A 179 6.54 -8.09 -7.08
CA ASN A 179 7.96 -8.35 -7.36
C ASN A 179 8.84 -7.58 -6.37
N PRO A 180 8.81 -7.92 -5.07
CA PRO A 180 9.46 -7.13 -4.04
C PRO A 180 10.97 -7.40 -4.01
N ARG A 181 11.76 -6.33 -3.86
CA ARG A 181 13.22 -6.43 -3.68
C ARG A 181 13.63 -6.88 -2.28
N GLY A 182 12.81 -6.58 -1.27
CA GLY A 182 13.17 -6.70 0.14
C GLY A 182 14.02 -5.52 0.65
N TYR A 183 14.54 -5.63 1.87
CA TYR A 183 15.39 -4.60 2.46
C TYR A 183 16.86 -4.74 2.02
N ALA A 184 17.35 -3.77 1.25
CA ALA A 184 18.75 -3.75 0.85
C ALA A 184 19.69 -3.95 2.06
N ARG A 185 20.60 -4.93 1.96
CA ARG A 185 21.56 -5.38 3.00
C ARG A 185 20.99 -6.21 4.16
N TYR A 186 19.68 -6.23 4.38
CA TYR A 186 19.06 -6.93 5.51
C TYR A 186 18.21 -8.13 5.07
N GLU A 187 17.68 -8.09 3.84
CA GLU A 187 16.85 -9.14 3.26
C GLU A 187 17.02 -9.14 1.74
N THR A 188 17.19 -10.33 1.17
CA THR A 188 17.22 -10.51 -0.28
C THR A 188 16.12 -11.47 -0.68
N ILE A 189 15.23 -11.02 -1.57
CA ILE A 189 14.18 -11.88 -2.12
C ILE A 189 14.73 -12.57 -3.37
N ALA A 190 14.95 -13.89 -3.28
CA ALA A 190 15.60 -14.68 -4.34
C ALA A 190 14.87 -14.62 -5.70
N ARG A 191 13.54 -14.41 -5.68
CA ARG A 191 12.70 -14.29 -6.89
C ARG A 191 12.50 -12.85 -7.35
N PHE A 192 13.16 -11.87 -6.72
CA PHE A 192 13.12 -10.50 -7.23
C PHE A 192 13.78 -10.46 -8.61
N ASP A 193 13.05 -9.99 -9.60
CA ASP A 193 13.55 -9.82 -10.96
C ASP A 193 13.58 -8.33 -11.33
N PRO A 194 14.76 -7.69 -11.44
CA PRO A 194 14.86 -6.27 -11.81
C PRO A 194 14.44 -5.99 -13.26
N GLY A 195 14.35 -7.02 -14.11
CA GLY A 195 13.89 -6.93 -15.50
C GLY A 195 12.46 -7.43 -15.70
N PHE A 196 11.68 -7.57 -14.63
CA PHE A 196 10.34 -8.15 -14.72
C PHE A 196 9.39 -7.25 -15.52
N VAL A 197 8.89 -7.79 -16.63
CA VAL A 197 7.94 -7.12 -17.53
C VAL A 197 6.61 -7.87 -17.53
N ILE A 198 5.52 -7.10 -17.54
CA ILE A 198 4.16 -7.60 -17.62
C ILE A 198 3.49 -6.93 -18.80
N GLU A 199 2.94 -7.74 -19.70
CA GLU A 199 2.05 -7.26 -20.76
C GLU A 199 0.64 -7.07 -20.19
N VAL A 200 0.04 -5.93 -20.50
CA VAL A 200 -1.33 -5.52 -20.12
C VAL A 200 -2.09 -5.16 -21.38
#